data_AF-A0A962IT67-F1
#
_entry.id   AF-A0A962IT67-F1
#
_cell.length_a   1.000
_cell.length_b   1.000
_cell.length_c   1.000
_cell.angle_alpha   90.00
_cell.angle_beta   90.00
_cell.angle_gamma   90.00
#
_symmetry.space_group_name_H-M   'P 1'
#
loop_
_entity.id
_entity.type
_entity.pdbx_description
1 polymer ?
#
loop_
_entity_poly.entity_id
_entity_poly.type
_entity_poly.pdbx_seq_one_letter_code
_entity_poly.pdbx_strand_id
1 'polypeptide(L)'
;MAKKNSVELIRKGVLGIGILITVALITVYFVATRSPVADGALVEGTHYTRIDSPRKPRGTKPEVMEFFSYGCVHCFNFDPDLKDWVAGQKDSITFIQTPVVGGDYWRLLGQTYYTLLEMNL
;
A
#
# COMPACT_ATOMS: atom_id res chain seq x y z
N MET A 1 -21.72 61.88 -19.39
CA MET A 1 -21.99 60.75 -18.46
C MET A 1 -21.53 59.38 -18.98
N ALA A 2 -21.34 59.15 -20.29
CA ALA A 2 -20.93 57.86 -20.85
C ALA A 2 -19.51 57.36 -20.47
N LYS A 3 -18.56 58.27 -20.19
CA LYS A 3 -17.16 57.93 -19.90
C LYS A 3 -16.97 57.15 -18.58
N LYS A 4 -17.85 57.36 -17.59
CA LYS A 4 -17.78 56.70 -16.27
C LYS A 4 -18.09 55.19 -16.37
N ASN A 5 -19.03 54.82 -17.24
CA ASN A 5 -19.48 53.43 -17.42
C ASN A 5 -18.45 52.59 -18.19
N SER A 6 -17.79 53.18 -19.20
CA SER A 6 -16.72 52.51 -19.95
C SER A 6 -15.49 52.23 -19.07
N VAL A 7 -15.13 53.15 -18.16
CA VAL A 7 -14.02 52.96 -17.22
C VAL A 7 -14.34 51.88 -16.18
N GLU A 8 -15.59 51.78 -15.71
CA GLU A 8 -16.01 50.74 -14.76
C GLU A 8 -16.08 49.35 -15.42
N LEU A 9 -16.51 49.25 -16.68
CA LEU A 9 -16.47 48.03 -17.47
C LEU A 9 -15.04 47.55 -17.73
N ILE A 10 -14.12 48.46 -18.08
CA ILE A 10 -12.69 48.14 -18.23
C ILE A 10 -12.10 47.69 -16.89
N ARG A 11 -12.43 48.36 -15.78
CA ARG A 11 -11.93 48.00 -14.44
C ARG A 11 -12.42 46.64 -13.97
N LYS A 12 -13.70 46.29 -14.23
CA LYS A 12 -14.25 44.95 -13.93
C LYS A 12 -13.63 43.87 -14.81
N GLY A 13 -13.37 44.18 -16.09
CA GLY A 13 -12.65 43.29 -17.01
C GLY A 13 -11.20 43.03 -16.57
N VAL A 14 -10.47 44.07 -16.18
CA VAL A 14 -9.09 43.94 -15.67
C VAL A 14 -9.04 43.19 -14.34
N LEU A 15 -10.01 43.41 -13.43
CA LEU A 15 -10.12 42.62 -12.20
C LEU A 15 -10.44 41.14 -12.47
N GLY A 16 -11.37 40.86 -13.39
CA GLY A 16 -11.72 39.49 -13.78
C GLY A 16 -10.55 38.74 -14.42
N ILE A 17 -9.81 39.40 -15.31
CA ILE A 17 -8.59 38.85 -15.93
C ILE A 17 -7.50 38.64 -14.86
N GLY A 18 -7.35 39.58 -13.92
CA GLY A 18 -6.41 39.45 -12.81
C GLY A 18 -6.72 38.24 -11.93
N ILE A 19 -7.99 38.00 -11.60
CA ILE A 19 -8.43 36.82 -10.81
C ILE A 19 -8.20 35.52 -11.59
N LEU A 20 -8.48 35.51 -12.90
CA LEU A 20 -8.23 34.33 -13.73
C LEU A 20 -6.72 34.02 -13.82
N ILE A 21 -5.87 35.04 -13.91
CA ILE A 21 -4.42 34.87 -13.93
C ILE A 21 -3.93 34.37 -12.57
N THR A 22 -4.42 34.89 -11.45
CA THR A 22 -3.99 34.41 -10.13
C THR A 22 -4.47 32.98 -9.88
N VAL A 23 -5.70 32.62 -10.27
CA VAL A 23 -6.20 31.24 -10.20
C VAL A 23 -5.39 30.31 -11.11
N ALA A 24 -5.03 30.76 -12.30
CA ALA A 24 -4.16 30.00 -13.21
C ALA A 24 -2.75 29.82 -12.63
N LEU A 25 -2.17 30.86 -12.03
CA LEU A 25 -0.86 30.79 -11.39
C LEU A 25 -0.89 29.90 -10.15
N ILE A 26 -1.95 29.94 -9.35
CA ILE A 26 -2.13 29.07 -8.18
C ILE A 26 -2.29 27.62 -8.63
N THR A 27 -3.10 27.34 -9.66
CA THR A 27 -3.26 25.98 -10.18
C THR A 27 -1.98 25.45 -10.80
N VAL A 28 -1.24 26.26 -11.56
CA VAL A 28 0.09 25.90 -12.08
C VAL A 28 1.09 25.66 -10.94
N TYR A 29 1.11 26.50 -9.91
CA TYR A 29 1.95 26.31 -8.73
C TYR A 29 1.62 24.99 -8.02
N PHE A 30 0.34 24.70 -7.78
CA PHE A 30 -0.10 23.47 -7.12
C PHE A 30 0.20 22.20 -7.94
N VAL A 31 0.10 22.28 -9.28
CA VAL A 31 0.48 21.19 -10.18
C VAL A 31 2.00 21.02 -10.24
N ALA A 32 2.77 22.11 -10.23
CA ALA A 32 4.23 22.09 -10.28
C ALA A 32 4.87 21.60 -8.98
N THR A 33 4.24 21.87 -7.82
CA THR A 33 4.71 21.38 -6.51
C THR A 33 4.15 20.01 -6.14
N ARG A 34 3.42 19.34 -7.04
CA ARG A 34 3.15 17.90 -6.87
C ARG A 34 4.48 17.17 -7.06
N SER A 35 5.12 16.81 -5.95
CA SER A 35 6.24 15.88 -6.01
C SER A 35 5.75 14.58 -6.66
N PRO A 36 6.42 14.06 -7.71
CA PRO A 36 6.16 12.72 -8.23
C PRO A 36 6.83 11.73 -7.30
N VAL A 37 6.54 11.82 -6.00
CA VAL A 37 6.94 10.77 -5.08
C VAL A 37 5.95 9.66 -5.34
N ALA A 38 6.38 8.68 -6.12
CA ALA A 38 5.90 7.34 -5.89
C ALA A 38 6.31 7.01 -4.45
N ASP A 39 5.40 7.21 -3.50
CA ASP A 39 5.59 6.78 -2.12
C ASP A 39 5.92 5.28 -2.16
N GLY A 40 7.14 4.90 -1.77
CA GLY A 40 7.49 3.50 -1.53
C GLY A 40 8.05 2.69 -2.70
N ALA A 41 8.93 3.26 -3.53
CA ALA A 41 9.75 2.42 -4.41
C ALA A 41 10.49 1.35 -3.59
N LEU A 42 10.18 0.07 -3.85
CA LEU A 42 10.81 -1.05 -3.15
C LEU A 42 12.26 -1.20 -3.65
N VAL A 43 13.21 -1.00 -2.73
CA VAL A 43 14.64 -1.13 -2.99
C VAL A 43 15.14 -2.53 -2.55
N GLU A 44 15.68 -3.29 -3.49
CA GLU A 44 16.35 -4.58 -3.24
C GLU A 44 17.53 -4.40 -2.27
N GLY A 45 17.66 -5.30 -1.28
CA GLY A 45 18.67 -5.24 -0.23
C GLY A 45 18.32 -4.32 0.95
N THR A 46 17.23 -3.54 0.86
CA THR A 46 16.70 -2.76 2.00
C THR A 46 15.31 -3.24 2.40
N HIS A 47 14.37 -3.30 1.45
CA HIS A 47 12.97 -3.65 1.74
C HIS A 47 12.69 -5.13 1.49
N TYR A 48 13.39 -5.73 0.52
CA TYR A 48 13.25 -7.14 0.18
C TYR A 48 14.59 -7.69 -0.34
N THR A 49 14.70 -9.01 -0.31
CA THR A 49 15.80 -9.75 -0.92
C THR A 49 15.22 -10.67 -1.98
N ARG A 50 15.83 -10.70 -3.18
CA ARG A 50 15.45 -11.67 -4.20
C ARG A 50 16.01 -13.04 -3.85
N ILE A 51 15.15 -14.05 -3.88
CA ILE A 51 15.56 -15.45 -3.72
C ILE A 51 15.95 -15.97 -5.10
N ASP A 52 17.18 -16.47 -5.25
CA ASP A 52 17.72 -16.90 -6.56
C ASP A 52 16.98 -18.11 -7.14
N SER A 53 16.50 -19.00 -6.27
CA SER A 53 15.77 -20.21 -6.64
C SER A 53 14.47 -20.33 -5.84
N PRO A 54 13.45 -19.53 -6.18
CA PRO A 54 12.18 -19.60 -5.49
C PRO A 54 11.47 -20.90 -5.86
N ARG A 55 10.65 -21.42 -4.93
CA ARG A 55 9.73 -22.51 -5.26
C ARG A 55 8.75 -22.06 -6.35
N LYS A 56 8.26 -23.00 -7.16
CA LYS A 56 7.19 -22.70 -8.11
C LYS A 56 5.87 -22.53 -7.34
N PRO A 57 5.09 -21.48 -7.62
CA PRO A 57 3.71 -21.39 -7.16
C PRO A 57 2.89 -22.60 -7.59
N ARG A 58 1.94 -23.02 -6.76
CA ARG A 58 1.04 -24.16 -7.06
C ARG A 58 -0.08 -23.80 -8.03
N GLY A 59 -0.32 -22.51 -8.27
CA GLY A 59 -1.39 -22.02 -9.13
C GLY A 59 -0.97 -20.86 -10.03
N THR A 60 -1.95 -20.19 -10.63
CA THR A 60 -1.76 -19.06 -11.55
C THR A 60 -1.67 -17.70 -10.84
N LYS A 61 -2.10 -17.64 -9.58
CA LYS A 61 -2.08 -16.42 -8.75
C LYS A 61 -0.71 -16.26 -8.07
N PRO A 62 -0.26 -15.02 -7.81
CA PRO A 62 0.88 -14.77 -6.94
C PRO A 62 0.70 -15.43 -5.56
N GLU A 63 1.74 -16.09 -5.05
CA GLU A 63 1.75 -16.65 -3.71
C GLU A 63 2.41 -15.68 -2.73
N VAL A 64 1.73 -15.44 -1.59
CA VAL A 64 2.29 -14.73 -0.45
C VAL A 64 2.42 -15.72 0.70
N MET A 65 3.65 -15.94 1.15
CA MET A 65 3.98 -16.91 2.18
C MET A 65 4.43 -16.23 3.46
N GLU A 66 3.75 -16.53 4.55
CA GLU A 66 4.19 -16.17 5.89
C GLU A 66 4.85 -17.37 6.56
N PHE A 67 6.05 -17.16 7.09
CA PHE A 67 6.73 -18.10 7.96
C PHE A 67 6.58 -17.64 9.41
N PHE A 68 5.86 -18.40 10.24
CA PHE A 68 5.46 -17.95 11.58
C PHE A 68 5.61 -19.06 12.64
N SER A 69 5.35 -18.72 13.91
CA SER A 69 5.16 -19.71 14.98
C SER A 69 4.24 -19.13 16.05
N TYR A 70 3.42 -19.96 16.71
CA TYR A 70 2.64 -19.54 17.88
C TYR A 70 3.51 -19.13 19.07
N GLY A 71 4.80 -19.50 19.09
CA GLY A 71 5.76 -19.08 20.10
C GLY A 71 6.45 -17.74 19.81
N CYS A 72 6.11 -17.06 18.70
CA CYS A 72 6.77 -15.84 18.25
C CYS A 72 5.93 -14.60 18.58
N VAL A 73 6.41 -13.75 19.50
CA VAL A 73 5.67 -12.53 19.90
C VAL A 73 5.51 -11.51 18.77
N HIS A 74 6.49 -11.41 17.87
CA HIS A 74 6.40 -10.51 16.71
C HIS A 74 5.31 -10.98 15.73
N CYS A 75 5.20 -12.30 15.53
CA CYS A 75 4.19 -12.91 14.70
C CYS A 75 2.81 -12.69 15.31
N PHE A 76 2.66 -12.89 16.62
CA PHE A 76 1.41 -12.62 17.35
C PHE A 76 0.97 -11.15 17.22
N ASN A 77 1.89 -10.20 17.35
CA ASN A 77 1.57 -8.78 17.24
C ASN A 77 1.22 -8.37 15.79
N PHE A 78 1.79 -9.03 14.78
CA PHE A 78 1.56 -8.72 13.37
C PHE A 78 0.32 -9.40 12.77
N ASP A 79 -0.13 -10.51 13.37
CA ASP A 79 -1.25 -11.32 12.87
C ASP A 79 -2.56 -10.53 12.60
N PRO A 80 -2.98 -9.56 13.45
CA PRO A 80 -4.18 -8.76 13.16
C PRO A 80 -4.05 -7.93 11.88
N ASP A 81 -2.93 -7.22 11.72
CA ASP A 81 -2.69 -6.36 10.56
C ASP A 81 -2.56 -7.19 9.27
N LEU A 82 -1.89 -8.34 9.36
CA LEU A 82 -1.74 -9.26 8.24
C LEU A 82 -3.08 -9.84 7.81
N LYS A 83 -3.93 -10.27 8.75
CA LYS A 83 -5.26 -10.82 8.46
C LYS A 83 -6.15 -9.80 7.75
N ASP A 84 -6.16 -8.57 8.23
CA ASP A 84 -6.92 -7.48 7.61
C ASP A 84 -6.41 -7.19 6.19
N TRP A 85 -5.09 -7.16 5.99
CA TRP A 85 -4.50 -6.97 4.66
C TRP A 85 -4.84 -8.11 3.70
N VAL A 86 -4.73 -9.37 4.14
CA VAL A 86 -5.05 -10.58 3.35
C VAL A 86 -6.52 -10.56 2.94
N ALA A 87 -7.44 -10.24 3.86
CA ALA A 87 -8.86 -10.12 3.55
C ALA A 87 -9.12 -9.05 2.47
N GLY A 88 -8.36 -7.94 2.50
CA GLY A 88 -8.41 -6.90 1.48
C GLY A 88 -7.95 -7.34 0.09
N GLN A 89 -7.11 -8.38 -0.03
CA GLN A 89 -6.61 -8.87 -1.32
C GLN A 89 -7.64 -9.67 -2.12
N LYS A 90 -8.72 -10.14 -1.49
CA LYS A 90 -9.74 -10.99 -2.12
C LYS A 90 -9.10 -12.18 -2.86
N ASP A 91 -9.50 -12.40 -4.12
CA ASP A 91 -9.00 -13.47 -4.98
C ASP A 91 -7.70 -13.13 -5.73
N SER A 92 -7.04 -12.01 -5.45
CA SER A 92 -5.86 -11.60 -6.23
C SER A 92 -4.59 -12.40 -5.90
N ILE A 93 -4.51 -12.99 -4.72
CA ILE A 93 -3.35 -13.75 -4.25
C ILE A 93 -3.75 -15.14 -3.75
N THR A 94 -2.76 -15.99 -3.54
CA THR A 94 -2.86 -17.20 -2.72
C THR A 94 -2.01 -16.98 -1.46
N PHE A 95 -2.67 -16.79 -0.31
CA PHE A 95 -2.00 -16.64 0.97
C PHE A 95 -1.75 -18.01 1.62
N ILE A 96 -0.54 -18.21 2.15
CA ILE A 96 -0.11 -19.48 2.73
C ILE A 96 0.68 -19.18 4.01
N GLN A 97 0.27 -19.78 5.12
CA GLN A 97 1.08 -19.75 6.34
C GLN A 97 1.84 -21.07 6.48
N THR A 98 3.08 -20.99 6.93
CA THR A 98 3.97 -22.14 7.13
C THR A 98 4.67 -22.01 8.47
N PRO A 99 4.42 -22.91 9.44
CA PRO A 99 5.12 -22.87 10.72
C PRO A 99 6.62 -23.08 10.55
N VAL A 100 7.42 -22.24 11.20
CA VAL A 100 8.87 -22.39 11.31
C VAL A 100 9.19 -23.39 12.41
N VAL A 101 10.02 -24.38 12.08
CA VAL A 101 10.44 -25.41 13.05
C VAL A 101 11.85 -25.08 13.55
N GLY A 102 11.91 -24.34 14.66
CA GLY A 102 13.16 -23.91 15.32
C GLY A 102 13.66 -24.84 16.44
N GLY A 103 13.06 -26.02 16.61
CA GLY A 103 13.34 -26.96 17.70
C GLY A 103 12.09 -27.75 18.11
N ASP A 104 12.19 -28.59 19.13
CA ASP A 104 11.08 -29.50 19.52
C ASP A 104 9.81 -28.78 19.93
N TYR A 105 9.93 -27.70 20.71
CA TYR A 105 8.78 -26.91 21.13
C TYR A 105 8.05 -26.28 19.94
N TRP A 106 8.78 -25.65 19.01
CA TRP A 106 8.17 -25.05 17.82
C TRP A 106 7.67 -26.10 16.82
N ARG A 107 8.28 -27.29 16.79
CA ARG A 107 7.77 -28.44 16.02
C ARG A 107 6.39 -28.85 16.51
N LEU A 108 6.20 -28.97 17.82
CA LEU A 108 4.90 -29.28 18.42
C LEU A 108 3.85 -28.22 18.06
N LEU A 109 4.20 -26.93 18.15
CA LEU A 109 3.30 -25.84 17.76
C LEU A 109 2.95 -25.88 16.27
N GLY A 110 3.90 -26.21 15.40
CA GLY A 110 3.65 -26.39 13.98
C GLY A 110 2.74 -27.58 13.67
N GLN A 111 2.88 -28.70 14.41
CA GLN A 111 1.95 -29.83 14.33
C GLN A 111 0.55 -29.43 14.77
N THR A 112 0.42 -28.67 15.86
CA THR A 112 -0.86 -28.13 16.30
C THR A 112 -1.50 -27.26 15.22
N TYR A 113 -0.74 -26.36 14.56
CA TYR A 113 -1.26 -25.54 13.46
C TYR A 113 -1.87 -26.39 12.35
N TYR A 114 -1.13 -27.37 11.83
CA TYR A 114 -1.65 -28.23 10.75
C TYR A 114 -2.82 -29.10 11.23
N THR A 115 -2.83 -29.52 12.49
CA THR A 115 -3.98 -30.25 13.06
C THR A 115 -5.24 -29.39 13.06
N LEU A 116 -5.15 -28.13 13.51
CA LEU A 116 -6.27 -27.19 13.48
C LEU A 116 -6.73 -26.90 12.05
N LEU A 117 -5.78 -26.72 11.13
CA LEU A 117 -6.07 -26.50 9.71
C LEU A 117 -6.89 -27.64 9.09
N GLU A 118 -6.50 -28.90 9.34
CA GLU A 118 -7.24 -30.09 8.85
C GLU A 118 -8.60 -30.26 9.54
N MET A 119 -8.72 -29.79 10.79
CA MET A 119 -9.99 -29.74 11.51
C MET A 119 -10.88 -28.57 11.07
N ASN A 120 -10.40 -27.72 10.16
CA ASN A 120 -11.06 -26.51 9.71
C ASN A 120 -11.43 -25.56 10.87
N LEU A 121 -10.46 -25.39 11.79
CA LEU A 121 -10.47 -24.45 12.92
C LEU A 121 -9.45 -23.34 12.68
#